data_AF-A0A955V9X3-F1
#
_entry.id   AF-A0A955V9X3-F1
#
_cell.length_a   1.000
_cell.length_b   1.000
_cell.length_c   1.000
_cell.angle_alpha   90.00
_cell.angle_beta   90.00
_cell.angle_gamma   90.00
#
_symmetry.space_group_name_H-M   'P 1'
#
loop_
_entity.id
_entity.type
_entity.pdbx_description
1 polymer ?
#
loop_
_entity_poly.entity_id
_entity_poly.type
_entity_poly.pdbx_seq_one_letter_code
_entity_poly.pdbx_strand_id
1 'polypeptide(L)'
;MVDLPNIRTEERRNVLGAFITLFGALAAHVVTETARDAIFLTRVPVAHLPWMYLAIAVVAAFLVRPRDRERHVGRHLLGWWLVVSAGVDVAFWLLGTSDRPWVSYLLYVWSGVFGTLTLTWFWLLLGELFTVTEAKRLYGFIGAGSVLGAVAGSGIASGLAQVLPTRFMLLGAAVLLLMTAAVPRR
;
A
#
# COMPACT_ATOMS: atom_id res chain seq x y z
N MET A 1 14.64 -27.25 9.61
CA MET A 1 14.18 -26.68 10.90
C MET A 1 14.20 -25.18 10.70
N VAL A 2 13.03 -24.55 10.48
CA VAL A 2 12.97 -23.09 10.31
C VAL A 2 13.23 -22.50 11.68
N ASP A 3 14.43 -21.95 11.90
CA ASP A 3 14.71 -21.19 13.12
C ASP A 3 13.68 -20.07 13.21
N LEU A 4 12.82 -20.15 14.22
CA LEU A 4 11.93 -19.03 14.55
C LEU A 4 12.84 -17.81 14.75
N PRO A 5 12.51 -16.65 14.15
CA PRO A 5 13.32 -15.46 14.31
C PRO A 5 13.49 -15.23 15.82
N ASN A 6 14.73 -15.16 16.28
CA ASN A 6 15.06 -14.88 17.68
C ASN A 6 14.67 -13.41 17.97
N ILE A 7 13.38 -13.17 18.16
CA ILE A 7 12.81 -11.84 18.43
C ILE A 7 12.95 -11.59 19.93
N ARG A 8 13.75 -10.58 20.26
CA ARG A 8 13.91 -10.16 21.66
C ARG A 8 12.66 -9.45 22.15
N THR A 9 12.39 -9.53 23.45
CA THR A 9 11.19 -8.94 24.06
C THR A 9 11.11 -7.43 23.81
N GLU A 10 12.25 -6.74 23.82
CA GLU A 10 12.36 -5.31 23.50
C GLU A 10 12.04 -4.98 22.02
N GLU A 11 12.31 -5.89 21.08
CA GLU A 11 12.10 -5.68 19.64
C GLU A 11 10.67 -6.05 19.19
N ARG A 12 10.00 -6.94 19.94
CA ARG A 12 8.72 -7.58 19.55
C ARG A 12 7.64 -6.57 19.15
N ARG A 13 7.51 -5.45 19.86
CA ARG A 13 6.48 -4.44 19.57
C ARG A 13 6.72 -3.78 18.21
N ASN A 14 7.96 -3.40 17.91
CA ASN A 14 8.31 -2.73 16.66
C ASN A 14 8.22 -3.71 15.48
N VAL A 15 8.66 -4.96 15.67
CA VAL A 15 8.58 -6.02 14.65
C VAL A 15 7.12 -6.33 14.31
N LEU A 16 6.27 -6.55 15.32
CA LEU A 16 4.85 -6.84 15.09
C LEU A 16 4.12 -5.64 14.49
N GLY A 17 4.42 -4.42 14.96
CA GLY A 17 3.87 -3.19 14.38
C GLY A 17 4.25 -3.05 12.90
N ALA A 18 5.51 -3.29 12.54
CA ALA A 18 5.96 -3.26 11.16
C ALA A 18 5.32 -4.36 10.30
N PHE A 19 5.22 -5.57 10.82
CA PHE A 19 4.55 -6.69 10.15
C PHE A 19 3.08 -6.35 9.84
N ILE A 20 2.32 -5.90 10.85
CA ILE A 20 0.90 -5.55 10.69
C ILE A 20 0.76 -4.37 9.73
N THR A 21 1.64 -3.38 9.81
CA THR A 21 1.62 -2.21 8.92
C THR A 21 1.85 -2.64 7.47
N LEU A 22 2.85 -3.47 7.20
CA LEU A 22 3.13 -3.96 5.85
C LEU A 22 2.01 -4.84 5.33
N PHE A 23 1.50 -5.75 6.17
CA PHE A 23 0.37 -6.62 5.86
C PHE A 23 -0.86 -5.82 5.43
N GLY A 24 -1.29 -4.88 6.27
CA GLY A 24 -2.50 -4.09 6.01
C GLY A 24 -2.35 -3.15 4.82
N ALA A 25 -1.17 -2.53 4.68
CA ALA A 25 -0.88 -1.66 3.54
C ALA A 25 -0.84 -2.43 2.22
N LEU A 26 -0.25 -3.64 2.18
CA LEU A 26 -0.26 -4.48 0.98
C LEU A 26 -1.64 -5.06 0.69
N ALA A 27 -2.40 -5.47 1.71
CA ALA A 27 -3.76 -5.93 1.51
C ALA A 27 -4.63 -4.84 0.85
N ALA A 28 -4.56 -3.62 1.37
CA ALA A 28 -5.25 -2.48 0.76
C ALA A 28 -4.75 -2.20 -0.65
N HIS A 29 -3.42 -2.20 -0.88
CA HIS A 29 -2.85 -1.98 -2.20
C HIS A 29 -3.36 -2.98 -3.23
N VAL A 30 -3.38 -4.26 -2.91
CA VAL A 30 -3.86 -5.31 -3.82
C VAL A 30 -5.35 -5.18 -4.09
N VAL A 31 -6.15 -4.78 -3.09
CA VAL A 31 -7.58 -4.50 -3.31
C VAL A 31 -7.77 -3.32 -4.26
N THR A 32 -7.04 -2.21 -4.05
CA THR A 32 -7.09 -1.03 -4.92
C THR A 32 -6.57 -1.34 -6.32
N GLU A 33 -5.50 -2.14 -6.44
CA GLU A 33 -4.95 -2.62 -7.71
C GLU A 33 -5.96 -3.49 -8.46
N THR A 34 -6.61 -4.44 -7.80
CA THR A 34 -7.65 -5.26 -8.44
C THR A 34 -8.81 -4.39 -8.93
N ALA A 35 -9.22 -3.41 -8.13
CA ALA A 35 -10.27 -2.46 -8.50
C ALA A 35 -9.88 -1.59 -9.69
N ARG A 36 -8.65 -1.04 -9.69
CA ARG A 36 -8.16 -0.16 -10.77
C ARG A 36 -8.09 -0.93 -12.09
N ASP A 37 -7.60 -2.17 -12.06
CA ASP A 37 -7.37 -2.96 -13.27
C ASP A 37 -8.72 -3.34 -13.90
N ALA A 38 -9.69 -3.76 -13.08
CA ALA A 38 -11.04 -4.05 -13.54
C ALA A 38 -11.75 -2.79 -14.09
N ILE A 39 -11.63 -1.64 -13.43
CA ILE A 39 -12.24 -0.37 -13.91
C ILE A 39 -11.55 0.15 -15.17
N PHE A 40 -10.23 -0.01 -15.29
CA PHE A 40 -9.46 0.47 -16.42
C PHE A 40 -9.72 -0.39 -17.67
N LEU A 41 -9.63 -1.71 -17.54
CA LEU A 41 -9.78 -2.64 -18.68
C LEU A 41 -11.20 -2.69 -19.25
N THR A 42 -12.21 -2.26 -18.48
CA THR A 42 -13.60 -2.14 -18.98
C THR A 42 -13.84 -0.87 -19.79
N ARG A 43 -12.96 0.14 -19.70
CA ARG A 43 -13.19 1.47 -20.31
C ARG A 43 -12.09 1.92 -21.26
N VAL A 44 -10.90 1.35 -21.14
CA VAL A 44 -9.69 1.82 -21.83
C VAL A 44 -9.01 0.66 -22.55
N PRO A 45 -8.55 0.84 -23.80
CA PRO A 45 -7.79 -0.18 -24.51
C PRO A 45 -6.51 -0.62 -23.76
N VAL A 46 -6.23 -1.92 -23.78
CA VAL A 46 -5.06 -2.55 -23.13
C VAL A 46 -3.73 -1.96 -23.62
N ALA A 47 -3.69 -1.43 -24.86
CA ALA A 47 -2.53 -0.77 -25.44
C ALA A 47 -2.05 0.47 -24.64
N HIS A 48 -2.87 1.01 -23.73
CA HIS A 48 -2.48 2.13 -22.87
C HIS A 48 -1.73 1.72 -21.59
N LEU A 49 -1.70 0.44 -21.22
CA LEU A 49 -1.02 -0.02 -20.00
C LEU A 49 0.47 0.38 -19.94
N PRO A 50 1.29 0.25 -21.00
CA PRO A 50 2.69 0.68 -20.94
C PRO A 50 2.86 2.16 -20.58
N TRP A 51 1.99 3.02 -21.11
CA TRP A 51 1.98 4.45 -20.80
C TRP A 51 1.59 4.72 -19.35
N MET A 52 0.71 3.91 -18.78
CA MET A 52 0.35 4.00 -17.36
C MET A 52 1.50 3.62 -16.45
N TYR A 53 2.22 2.53 -16.74
CA TYR A 53 3.42 2.17 -15.98
C TYR A 53 4.51 3.25 -16.07
N LEU A 54 4.71 3.85 -17.26
CA LEU A 54 5.62 4.98 -17.43
C LEU A 54 5.19 6.20 -16.60
N ALA A 55 3.90 6.54 -16.62
CA ALA A 55 3.36 7.64 -15.83
C ALA A 55 3.53 7.40 -14.32
N ILE A 56 3.26 6.17 -13.83
CA ILE A 56 3.53 5.78 -12.44
C ILE A 56 5.00 6.00 -12.10
N ALA A 57 5.92 5.53 -12.94
CA ALA A 57 7.36 5.66 -12.70
C ALA A 57 7.80 7.13 -12.64
N VAL A 58 7.36 7.97 -13.58
CA VAL A 58 7.68 9.40 -13.62
C VAL A 58 7.13 10.13 -12.39
N VAL A 59 5.86 9.91 -12.06
CA VAL A 59 5.21 10.56 -10.91
C VAL A 59 5.83 10.08 -9.60
N ALA A 60 6.06 8.78 -9.43
CA ALA A 60 6.70 8.24 -8.25
C ALA A 60 8.13 8.81 -8.09
N ALA A 61 8.95 8.81 -9.15
CA ALA A 61 10.30 9.38 -9.12
C ALA A 61 10.29 10.88 -8.75
N PHE A 62 9.32 11.65 -9.26
CA PHE A 62 9.14 13.06 -8.93
C PHE A 62 8.76 13.29 -7.45
N LEU A 63 8.00 12.37 -6.86
CA LEU A 63 7.55 12.45 -5.47
C LEU A 63 8.60 11.94 -4.46
N VAL A 64 9.46 11.00 -4.86
CA VAL A 64 10.57 10.45 -4.05
C VAL A 64 11.76 11.42 -3.92
N ARG A 65 11.67 12.65 -4.45
CA ARG A 65 12.75 13.64 -4.40
C ARG A 65 13.47 13.64 -3.05
N PRO A 66 14.82 13.64 -3.05
CA PRO A 66 15.62 13.54 -1.83
C PRO A 66 15.21 14.67 -0.89
N ARG A 67 14.42 14.32 0.13
CA ARG A 67 14.14 15.21 1.24
C ARG A 67 15.40 15.20 2.09
N ASP A 68 15.95 16.38 2.34
CA ASP A 68 17.12 16.57 3.17
C ASP A 68 16.93 15.83 4.50
N ARG A 69 17.71 14.76 4.68
CA ARG A 69 18.33 14.19 5.90
C ARG A 69 17.59 14.27 7.25
N GLU A 70 16.29 14.45 7.33
CA GLU A 70 15.54 14.38 8.58
C GLU A 70 15.18 12.92 8.92
N ARG A 71 16.09 12.26 9.65
CA ARG A 71 16.05 10.84 10.05
C ARG A 71 14.92 10.46 11.04
N HIS A 72 13.91 11.30 11.22
CA HIS A 72 12.89 11.14 12.28
C HIS A 72 11.44 11.29 11.78
N VAL A 73 11.23 11.39 10.46
CA VAL A 73 9.90 11.70 9.89
C VAL A 73 9.17 10.45 9.38
N GLY A 74 9.85 9.30 9.26
CA GLY A 74 9.32 8.11 8.59
C GLY A 74 7.98 7.59 9.14
N ARG A 75 7.81 7.58 10.47
CA ARG A 75 6.59 7.04 11.13
C ARG A 75 5.37 7.92 10.90
N HIS A 76 5.52 9.23 11.13
CA HIS A 76 4.44 10.20 10.91
C HIS A 76 4.10 10.34 9.43
N LEU A 77 5.11 10.32 8.56
CA LEU A 77 4.93 10.39 7.12
C LEU A 77 4.14 9.19 6.60
N LEU A 78 4.51 7.96 7.00
CA LEU A 78 3.78 6.75 6.58
C LEU A 78 2.35 6.75 7.12
N GLY A 79 2.15 7.09 8.39
CA GLY A 79 0.80 7.17 8.96
C GLY A 79 -0.09 8.19 8.25
N TRP A 80 0.44 9.38 7.97
CA TRP A 80 -0.27 10.42 7.21
C TRP A 80 -0.55 9.97 5.77
N TRP A 81 0.42 9.33 5.12
CA TRP A 81 0.28 8.78 3.77
C TRP A 81 -0.89 7.81 3.67
N LEU A 82 -0.97 6.83 4.57
CA LEU A 82 -2.04 5.83 4.57
C LEU A 82 -3.43 6.48 4.74
N VAL A 83 -3.54 7.51 5.59
CA VAL A 83 -4.80 8.26 5.78
C VAL A 83 -5.17 9.06 4.54
N VAL A 84 -4.21 9.74 3.92
CA VAL A 84 -4.44 10.48 2.67
C VAL A 84 -4.85 9.52 1.55
N SER A 85 -4.19 8.38 1.42
CA SER A 85 -4.55 7.36 0.44
C SER A 85 -5.94 6.79 0.67
N ALA A 86 -6.35 6.56 1.91
CA ALA A 86 -7.74 6.19 2.22
C ALA A 86 -8.74 7.27 1.76
N GLY A 87 -8.42 8.55 1.99
CA GLY A 87 -9.26 9.66 1.53
C GLY A 87 -9.36 9.73 0.00
N VAL A 88 -8.27 9.48 -0.71
CA VAL A 88 -8.26 9.46 -2.18
C VAL A 88 -9.05 8.26 -2.72
N ASP A 89 -8.95 7.08 -2.10
CA ASP A 89 -9.74 5.91 -2.49
C ASP A 89 -11.24 6.16 -2.30
N VAL A 90 -11.64 6.83 -1.22
CA VAL A 90 -13.03 7.29 -1.01
C VAL A 90 -13.45 8.30 -2.08
N ALA A 91 -12.58 9.24 -2.43
CA ALA A 91 -12.86 10.20 -3.50
C ALA A 91 -13.07 9.51 -4.86
N PHE A 92 -12.26 8.51 -5.20
CA PHE A 92 -12.45 7.71 -6.40
C PHE A 92 -13.70 6.83 -6.36
N TRP A 93 -14.08 6.32 -5.19
CA TRP A 93 -15.35 5.62 -5.03
C TRP A 93 -16.54 6.55 -5.35
N LEU A 94 -16.53 7.79 -4.84
CA LEU A 94 -17.55 8.80 -5.13
C LEU A 94 -17.56 9.19 -6.61
N LEU A 95 -16.38 9.35 -7.22
CA LEU A 95 -16.23 9.67 -8.64
C LEU A 95 -16.49 8.47 -9.56
N GLY A 96 -16.58 7.24 -9.03
CA GLY A 96 -16.75 6.02 -9.79
C GLY A 96 -18.10 5.89 -10.52
N THR A 97 -19.04 6.80 -10.26
CA THR A 97 -20.28 6.97 -11.03
C THR A 97 -20.10 7.82 -12.29
N SER A 98 -18.95 8.46 -12.46
CA SER A 98 -18.64 9.30 -13.63
C SER A 98 -18.27 8.43 -14.83
N ASP A 99 -18.86 8.71 -16.00
CA ASP A 99 -18.55 8.02 -17.27
C ASP A 99 -17.27 8.55 -17.94
N ARG A 100 -16.54 9.45 -17.28
CA ARG A 100 -15.37 10.12 -17.87
C ARG A 100 -14.15 9.19 -17.90
N PRO A 101 -13.57 8.90 -19.09
CA PRO A 101 -12.42 7.98 -19.20
C PRO A 101 -11.18 8.40 -18.40
N TRP A 102 -10.92 9.71 -18.28
CA TRP A 102 -9.75 10.24 -17.55
C TRP A 102 -9.71 9.84 -16.07
N VAL A 103 -10.87 9.56 -15.45
CA VAL A 103 -10.93 9.11 -14.04
C VAL A 103 -10.24 7.75 -13.88
N SER A 104 -10.41 6.85 -14.84
CA SER A 104 -9.75 5.53 -14.85
C SER A 104 -8.24 5.68 -14.98
N TYR A 105 -7.75 6.56 -15.84
CA TYR A 105 -6.32 6.84 -15.98
C TYR A 105 -5.73 7.40 -14.67
N LEU A 106 -6.42 8.35 -14.04
CA LEU A 106 -5.96 8.95 -12.79
C LEU A 106 -5.94 7.93 -11.64
N LEU A 107 -6.98 7.09 -11.51
CA LEU A 107 -7.02 6.01 -10.53
C LEU A 107 -5.88 5.01 -10.74
N TYR A 108 -5.60 4.66 -12.00
CA TYR A 108 -4.53 3.73 -12.33
C TYR A 108 -3.17 4.26 -11.89
N VAL A 109 -2.85 5.50 -12.28
CA VAL A 109 -1.59 6.15 -11.91
C VAL A 109 -1.50 6.35 -10.39
N TRP A 110 -2.58 6.82 -9.77
CA TRP A 110 -2.64 7.03 -8.32
C TRP A 110 -2.35 5.74 -7.54
N SER A 111 -3.03 4.64 -7.88
CA SER A 111 -2.85 3.37 -7.20
C SER A 111 -1.43 2.83 -7.34
N GLY A 112 -0.80 3.00 -8.52
CA GLY A 112 0.59 2.63 -8.73
C GLY A 112 1.55 3.46 -7.86
N VAL A 113 1.38 4.79 -7.86
CA VAL A 113 2.16 5.72 -7.03
C VAL A 113 1.99 5.41 -5.55
N PHE A 114 0.76 5.12 -5.12
CA PHE A 114 0.44 4.67 -3.77
C PHE A 114 1.25 3.43 -3.38
N GLY A 115 1.23 2.37 -4.19
CA GLY A 115 2.00 1.15 -3.92
C GLY A 115 3.50 1.40 -3.82
N THR A 116 4.05 2.13 -4.79
CA THR A 116 5.49 2.44 -4.83
C THR A 116 5.92 3.26 -3.61
N LEU A 117 5.26 4.38 -3.33
CA LEU A 117 5.64 5.26 -2.22
C LEU A 117 5.46 4.61 -0.85
N THR A 118 4.38 3.83 -0.68
CA THR A 118 4.15 3.08 0.56
C THR A 118 5.29 2.12 0.83
N LEU A 119 5.71 1.35 -0.18
CA LEU A 119 6.82 0.42 -0.04
C LEU A 119 8.13 1.16 0.26
N THR A 120 8.42 2.24 -0.46
CA THR A 120 9.62 3.06 -0.24
C THR A 120 9.67 3.64 1.17
N TRP A 121 8.60 4.31 1.63
CA TRP A 121 8.56 4.93 2.95
C TRP A 121 8.53 3.92 4.08
N PHE A 122 7.91 2.76 3.86
CA PHE A 122 7.96 1.66 4.81
C PHE A 122 9.38 1.14 5.03
N TRP A 123 10.13 0.87 3.96
CA TRP A 123 11.52 0.40 4.09
C TRP A 123 12.44 1.48 4.66
N LEU A 124 12.17 2.76 4.37
CA LEU A 124 12.88 3.86 4.99
C LEU A 124 12.66 3.90 6.51
N LEU A 125 11.40 3.78 6.96
CA LEU A 125 11.05 3.69 8.38
C LEU A 125 11.73 2.49 9.05
N LEU A 126 11.77 1.32 8.40
CA LEU A 126 12.48 0.17 8.95
C LEU A 126 13.98 0.43 9.13
N GLY A 127 14.60 1.13 8.19
CA GLY A 127 16.01 1.55 8.30
C GLY A 127 16.26 2.55 9.45
N GLU A 128 15.25 3.29 9.89
CA GLU A 128 15.31 4.13 11.09
C GLU A 128 15.11 3.32 12.39
N LEU A 129 14.29 2.27 12.35
CA LEU A 129 13.92 1.48 13.53
C LEU A 129 14.88 0.36 13.89
N PHE A 130 15.62 -0.18 12.91
CA PHE A 130 16.44 -1.38 13.09
C PHE A 130 17.88 -1.17 12.63
N THR A 131 18.82 -1.69 13.42
CA THR A 131 20.22 -1.79 13.05
C THR A 131 20.43 -2.84 11.95
N VAL A 132 21.59 -2.79 11.29
CA VAL A 132 21.96 -3.76 10.23
C VAL A 132 21.89 -5.21 10.74
N THR A 133 22.27 -5.45 12.01
CA THR A 133 22.25 -6.78 12.61
C THR A 133 20.81 -7.28 12.85
N GLU A 134 19.94 -6.41 13.36
CA GLU A 134 18.52 -6.71 13.55
C GLU A 134 17.82 -6.95 12.21
N ALA A 135 18.11 -6.12 11.19
CA ALA A 135 17.53 -6.23 9.87
C ALA A 135 17.74 -7.62 9.24
N LYS A 136 18.96 -8.18 9.32
CA LYS A 136 19.28 -9.53 8.80
C LYS A 136 18.42 -10.64 9.41
N ARG A 137 17.96 -10.45 10.64
CA ARG A 137 17.16 -11.44 11.39
C ARG A 137 15.65 -11.19 11.27
N LEU A 138 15.23 -9.93 11.24
CA LEU A 138 13.84 -9.53 11.41
C LEU A 138 13.13 -9.20 10.10
N TYR A 139 13.85 -8.72 9.07
CA TYR A 139 13.22 -8.28 7.81
C TYR A 139 12.57 -9.44 7.06
N GLY A 140 13.06 -10.67 7.21
CA GLY A 140 12.40 -11.84 6.64
C GLY A 140 11.00 -12.06 7.23
N PHE A 141 10.88 -11.96 8.56
CA PHE A 141 9.58 -12.08 9.23
C PHE A 141 8.65 -10.91 8.89
N ILE A 142 9.16 -9.66 8.97
CA ILE A 142 8.39 -8.47 8.62
C ILE A 142 7.92 -8.53 7.16
N GLY A 143 8.83 -8.91 6.25
CA GLY A 143 8.57 -9.09 4.83
C GLY A 143 7.55 -10.17 4.53
N ALA A 144 7.45 -11.23 5.33
CA ALA A 144 6.36 -12.22 5.19
C ALA A 144 4.97 -11.57 5.32
N GLY A 145 4.87 -10.45 6.05
CA GLY A 145 3.66 -9.63 6.13
C GLY A 145 3.19 -9.12 4.76
N SER A 146 4.10 -8.77 3.84
CA SER A 146 3.71 -8.30 2.50
C SER A 146 3.04 -9.40 1.68
N VAL A 147 3.58 -10.62 1.72
CA VAL A 147 3.03 -11.78 1.00
C VAL A 147 1.67 -12.17 1.57
N LEU A 148 1.58 -12.28 2.90
CA LEU A 148 0.31 -12.58 3.56
C LEU A 148 -0.73 -11.48 3.31
N GLY A 149 -0.30 -10.23 3.33
CA GLY A 149 -1.14 -9.07 3.00
C GLY A 149 -1.66 -9.13 1.57
N ALA A 150 -0.80 -9.45 0.60
CA ALA A 150 -1.20 -9.61 -0.79
C ALA A 150 -2.19 -10.76 -0.98
N VAL A 151 -1.97 -11.91 -0.36
CA VAL A 151 -2.92 -13.05 -0.40
C VAL A 151 -4.26 -12.66 0.21
N ALA A 152 -4.26 -12.02 1.38
CA ALA A 152 -5.47 -11.56 2.05
C ALA A 152 -6.21 -10.51 1.20
N GLY A 153 -5.48 -9.54 0.64
CA GLY A 153 -6.01 -8.52 -0.26
C GLY A 153 -6.68 -9.11 -1.50
N SER A 154 -6.02 -10.06 -2.18
CA SER A 154 -6.59 -10.78 -3.32
C SER A 154 -7.85 -11.56 -2.94
N GLY A 155 -7.86 -12.19 -1.76
CA GLY A 155 -9.03 -12.90 -1.24
C GLY A 155 -10.20 -11.96 -0.96
N ILE A 156 -9.94 -10.83 -0.30
CA ILE A 156 -10.93 -9.77 -0.04
C ILE A 156 -11.47 -9.23 -1.36
N ALA A 157 -10.58 -8.90 -2.30
CA ALA A 157 -10.95 -8.39 -3.61
C ALA A 157 -11.84 -9.39 -4.38
N SER A 158 -11.45 -10.66 -4.41
CA SER A 158 -12.23 -11.72 -5.07
C SER A 158 -13.60 -11.89 -4.43
N GLY A 159 -13.68 -11.89 -3.10
CA GLY A 159 -14.95 -11.98 -2.38
C GLY A 159 -15.86 -10.79 -2.67
N LEU A 160 -15.33 -9.57 -2.59
CA LEU A 160 -16.09 -8.34 -2.87
C LEU A 160 -16.58 -8.31 -4.32
N ALA A 161 -15.78 -8.75 -5.29
CA ALA A 161 -16.15 -8.76 -6.70
C ALA A 161 -17.35 -9.68 -7.02
N GLN A 162 -17.63 -10.69 -6.19
CA GLN A 162 -18.76 -11.60 -6.38
C GLN A 162 -20.09 -11.00 -5.89
N VAL A 163 -20.05 -10.04 -4.97
CA VAL A 163 -21.25 -9.54 -4.26
C VAL A 163 -21.50 -8.05 -4.45
N LEU A 164 -20.48 -7.29 -4.83
CA LEU A 164 -20.53 -5.83 -4.93
C LEU A 164 -19.94 -5.33 -6.25
N PRO A 165 -20.42 -4.18 -6.76
CA PRO A 165 -19.78 -3.50 -7.88
C PRO A 165 -18.32 -3.14 -7.56
N THR A 166 -17.44 -3.24 -8.56
CA THR A 166 -15.98 -3.04 -8.42
C THR A 166 -15.59 -1.75 -7.69
N ARG A 167 -16.34 -0.65 -7.87
CA ARG A 167 -16.05 0.62 -7.18
C ARG A 167 -16.03 0.49 -5.64
N PHE A 168 -16.82 -0.41 -5.06
CA PHE A 168 -16.89 -0.60 -3.59
C PHE A 168 -15.63 -1.26 -3.03
N MET A 169 -14.80 -1.88 -3.87
CA MET A 169 -13.49 -2.39 -3.48
C MET A 169 -12.58 -1.26 -2.98
N LEU A 170 -12.70 -0.05 -3.55
CA LEU A 170 -11.98 1.14 -3.10
C LEU A 170 -12.36 1.54 -1.66
N LEU A 171 -13.63 1.37 -1.26
CA LEU A 171 -14.03 1.56 0.14
C LEU A 171 -13.43 0.49 1.05
N GLY A 172 -13.42 -0.77 0.59
CA GLY A 172 -12.77 -1.86 1.32
C GLY A 172 -11.29 -1.57 1.58
N ALA A 173 -10.57 -1.11 0.56
CA ALA A 173 -9.18 -0.68 0.68
C ALA A 173 -9.02 0.50 1.64
N ALA A 174 -9.88 1.53 1.54
CA ALA A 174 -9.84 2.68 2.44
C ALA A 174 -10.01 2.29 3.92
N VAL A 175 -10.94 1.36 4.22
CA VAL A 175 -11.13 0.83 5.57
C VAL A 175 -9.87 0.10 6.05
N LEU A 176 -9.28 -0.76 5.22
CA LEU A 176 -8.03 -1.45 5.54
C LEU A 176 -6.89 -0.47 5.84
N LEU A 177 -6.75 0.60 5.05
CA LEU A 177 -5.74 1.64 5.27
C LEU A 177 -5.93 2.38 6.59
N LEU A 178 -7.17 2.75 6.93
CA LEU A 178 -7.47 3.44 8.19
C LEU A 178 -7.18 2.54 9.41
N MET A 179 -7.54 1.25 9.32
CA MET A 179 -7.22 0.26 10.36
C MET A 179 -5.71 0.11 10.52
N THR A 180 -4.97 0.09 9.39
CA THR A 180 -3.51 -0.01 9.37
C THR A 180 -2.85 1.25 9.97
N ALA A 181 -3.34 2.44 9.63
CA ALA A 181 -2.81 3.72 10.11
C ALA A 181 -3.00 3.94 11.63
N ALA A 182 -3.88 3.16 12.27
CA ALA A 182 -4.07 3.20 13.72
C ALA A 182 -2.96 2.47 14.50
N VAL A 183 -2.21 1.57 13.83
CA VAL A 183 -1.19 0.70 14.45
C VAL A 183 0.07 1.49 14.88
N PRO A 184 0.60 2.46 14.12
CA PRO A 184 1.81 3.18 14.49
C PRO A 184 1.62 4.26 15.57
N ARG A 185 0.69 4.16 16.53
CA ARG A 185 0.37 5.26 17.48
C ARG A 185 0.92 5.16 18.91
N ARG A 186 1.85 4.25 19.22
CA ARG A 186 2.56 4.20 20.52
C ARG A 186 4.06 3.96 20.31
#